data_AF-A0A3C0NIX1-F1
#
_entry.id   AF-A0A3C0NIX1-F1
#
_cell.length_a   1.000
_cell.length_b   1.000
_cell.length_c   1.000
_cell.angle_alpha   90.00
_cell.angle_beta   90.00
_cell.angle_gamma   90.00
#
_symmetry.space_group_name_H-M   'P 1'
#
loop_
_entity.id
_entity.type
_entity.pdbx_description
1 polymer ?
#
loop_
_entity_poly.entity_id
_entity_poly.type
_entity_poly.pdbx_seq_one_letter_code
_entity_poly.pdbx_strand_id
1 'polypeptide(L)'
;MAVKIIEFLGMNAHALSALDYRAAEKLCPYIGTMCKKINRELEQKPMCVVESRGGVPLIVCEHRLLSTVMENPTSYQRARLFAISQIIFDEGIEPKDIEYKYEVTTRLRQRADFVLRDKRKGDACILEIQGGGETSSTRILTDHVTKWENGENVRLDDFPVRVTKSGKMTTPGLIPANAWRRLQEQIIVKGGICVSSEKKFVAAM
;
A
#
# COMPACT_ATOMS: atom_id res chain seq x y z
N MET A 1 -5.78 -9.47 -15.80
CA MET A 1 -6.48 -10.33 -14.82
C MET A 1 -7.48 -9.49 -14.05
N ALA A 2 -8.72 -9.96 -13.91
CA ALA A 2 -9.75 -9.24 -13.14
C ALA A 2 -9.39 -9.17 -11.65
N VAL A 3 -9.84 -8.12 -10.96
CA VAL A 3 -9.61 -7.92 -9.51
C VAL A 3 -10.91 -7.70 -8.76
N LYS A 4 -10.92 -8.08 -7.47
CA LYS A 4 -11.97 -7.77 -6.49
C LYS A 4 -11.38 -7.03 -5.29
N ILE A 5 -12.22 -6.40 -4.48
CA ILE A 5 -11.80 -5.70 -3.26
C ILE A 5 -11.82 -6.72 -2.11
N ILE A 6 -10.71 -6.83 -1.36
CA ILE A 6 -10.64 -7.72 -0.18
C ILE A 6 -10.43 -6.97 1.13
N GLU A 7 -9.94 -5.72 1.06
CA GLU A 7 -9.83 -4.85 2.22
C GLU A 7 -10.33 -3.44 1.88
N PHE A 8 -11.27 -2.93 2.68
CA PHE A 8 -11.92 -1.65 2.48
C PHE A 8 -11.97 -0.88 3.80
N LEU A 9 -11.36 0.30 3.84
CA LEU A 9 -11.15 1.09 5.06
C LEU A 9 -10.46 0.26 6.17
N GLY A 10 -9.57 -0.64 5.79
CA GLY A 10 -8.88 -1.56 6.71
C GLY A 10 -9.74 -2.68 7.30
N MET A 11 -10.98 -2.82 6.85
CA MET A 11 -11.88 -3.91 7.22
C MET A 11 -11.92 -4.99 6.13
N ASN A 12 -12.21 -6.23 6.51
CA ASN A 12 -12.39 -7.33 5.57
C ASN A 12 -13.64 -7.09 4.72
N ALA A 13 -13.46 -6.96 3.40
CA ALA A 13 -14.55 -6.64 2.48
C ALA A 13 -15.64 -7.72 2.40
N HIS A 14 -15.30 -8.99 2.68
CA HIS A 14 -16.25 -10.10 2.67
C HIS A 14 -17.27 -10.01 3.83
N ALA A 15 -16.82 -9.50 4.97
CA ALA A 15 -17.61 -9.40 6.21
C ALA A 15 -18.27 -8.02 6.38
N LEU A 16 -17.94 -7.05 5.53
CA LEU A 16 -18.40 -5.67 5.68
C LEU A 16 -19.75 -5.47 4.98
N SER A 17 -20.77 -5.08 5.73
CA SER A 17 -22.04 -4.64 5.16
C SER A 17 -22.02 -3.14 4.83
N ALA A 18 -22.83 -2.72 3.86
CA ALA A 18 -22.96 -1.31 3.50
C ALA A 18 -23.55 -0.46 4.66
N LEU A 19 -24.40 -1.08 5.50
CA LEU A 19 -24.97 -0.43 6.67
C LEU A 19 -23.88 -0.15 7.72
N ASP A 20 -23.08 -1.15 8.07
CA ASP A 20 -22.00 -1.01 9.04
C ASP A 20 -20.96 0.00 8.56
N TYR A 21 -20.61 -0.06 7.27
CA TYR A 21 -19.73 0.93 6.69
C TYR A 21 -20.31 2.34 6.84
N ARG A 22 -21.56 2.59 6.45
CA ARG A 22 -22.18 3.93 6.55
C ARG A 22 -22.19 4.48 7.98
N ALA A 23 -22.37 3.61 8.98
CA ALA A 23 -22.35 4.00 10.39
C ALA A 23 -20.94 4.24 10.96
N ALA A 24 -19.88 3.73 10.32
CA ALA A 24 -18.51 3.84 10.82
C ALA A 24 -17.94 5.28 10.71
N GLU A 25 -17.13 5.68 11.69
CA GLU A 25 -16.47 7.00 11.80
C GLU A 25 -15.39 7.28 10.72
N LYS A 26 -15.29 6.42 9.70
CA LYS A 26 -14.37 6.56 8.55
C LYS A 26 -12.89 6.73 8.90
N LEU A 27 -12.49 6.33 10.11
CA LEU A 27 -11.11 6.35 10.57
C LEU A 27 -10.25 5.34 9.80
N CYS A 28 -9.06 5.75 9.41
CA CYS A 28 -8.07 4.89 8.78
C CYS A 28 -7.18 4.26 9.86
N PRO A 29 -7.21 2.92 10.01
CA PRO A 29 -6.45 2.26 11.08
C PRO A 29 -4.93 2.36 10.93
N TYR A 30 -4.44 2.74 9.74
CA TYR A 30 -3.01 2.84 9.45
C TYR A 30 -2.39 4.19 9.83
N ILE A 31 -3.21 5.25 9.85
CA ILE A 31 -2.76 6.63 10.15
C ILE A 31 -3.45 7.25 11.37
N GLY A 32 -4.41 6.54 11.99
CA GLY A 32 -5.09 6.99 13.21
C GLY A 32 -5.97 8.24 13.05
N THR A 33 -6.24 8.65 11.81
CA THR A 33 -7.06 9.82 11.46
C THR A 33 -8.06 9.44 10.38
N MET A 34 -8.98 10.35 10.02
CA MET A 34 -9.95 10.10 8.94
C MET A 34 -9.25 9.67 7.65
N CYS A 35 -9.84 8.70 6.94
CA CYS A 35 -9.24 8.19 5.72
C CYS A 35 -9.07 9.29 4.66
N LYS A 36 -7.82 9.57 4.29
CA LYS A 36 -7.51 10.59 3.28
C LYS A 36 -8.07 10.30 1.89
N LYS A 37 -8.49 9.05 1.58
CA LYS A 37 -9.19 8.75 0.32
C LYS A 37 -10.60 9.37 0.31
N ILE A 38 -11.26 9.41 1.47
CA ILE A 38 -12.60 9.98 1.64
C ILE A 38 -12.51 11.51 1.70
N ASN A 39 -11.53 12.06 2.42
CA ASN A 39 -11.34 13.51 2.58
C ASN A 39 -10.66 14.22 1.39
N ARG A 40 -10.60 13.61 0.21
CA ARG A 40 -10.11 14.28 -1.01
C ARG A 40 -11.31 14.92 -1.71
N GLU A 41 -11.10 16.07 -2.34
CA GLU A 41 -12.12 16.79 -3.15
C GLU A 41 -12.78 15.90 -4.23
N LEU A 42 -12.17 14.77 -4.57
CA LEU A 42 -12.64 13.79 -5.56
C LEU A 42 -13.28 12.53 -4.94
N GLU A 43 -13.52 12.49 -3.63
CA GLU A 43 -14.15 11.36 -2.89
C GLU A 43 -13.74 9.97 -3.40
N GLN A 44 -12.46 9.63 -3.24
CA GLN A 44 -11.97 8.31 -3.64
C GLN A 44 -12.52 7.24 -2.68
N LYS A 45 -12.92 6.09 -3.24
CA LYS A 45 -13.36 4.95 -2.41
C LYS A 45 -12.18 4.41 -1.58
N PRO A 46 -12.36 4.15 -0.27
CA PRO A 46 -11.29 3.76 0.66
C PRO A 46 -10.79 2.31 0.48
N MET A 47 -10.56 1.87 -0.75
CA MET A 47 -10.01 0.55 -1.06
C MET A 47 -8.56 0.47 -0.56
N CYS A 48 -8.25 -0.54 0.24
CA CYS A 48 -6.93 -0.76 0.81
C CYS A 48 -6.17 -1.86 0.09
N VAL A 49 -6.83 -2.98 -0.18
CA VAL A 49 -6.25 -4.16 -0.82
C VAL A 49 -7.23 -4.74 -1.83
N VAL A 50 -6.72 -5.07 -3.01
CA VAL A 50 -7.44 -5.82 -4.05
C VAL A 50 -6.81 -7.17 -4.25
N GLU A 51 -7.59 -8.14 -4.72
CA GLU A 51 -7.10 -9.48 -5.02
C GLU A 51 -7.38 -9.80 -6.49
N SER A 52 -6.37 -10.31 -7.19
CA SER A 52 -6.57 -10.84 -8.54
C SER A 52 -7.35 -12.15 -8.52
N ARG A 53 -7.94 -12.55 -9.64
CA ARG A 53 -8.51 -13.91 -9.80
C ARG A 53 -7.53 -15.05 -9.49
N GLY A 54 -6.23 -14.79 -9.51
CA GLY A 54 -5.20 -15.76 -9.12
C GLY A 54 -4.95 -15.86 -7.61
N GLY A 55 -5.72 -15.14 -6.77
CA GLY A 55 -5.55 -15.17 -5.31
C GLY A 55 -4.38 -14.35 -4.79
N VAL A 56 -3.78 -13.48 -5.61
CA VAL A 56 -2.67 -12.63 -5.18
C VAL A 56 -3.24 -11.32 -4.61
N PRO A 57 -3.07 -11.05 -3.29
CA PRO A 57 -3.48 -9.80 -2.68
C PRO A 57 -2.47 -8.70 -3.00
N LEU A 58 -2.97 -7.49 -3.23
CA LEU A 58 -2.15 -6.34 -3.61
C LEU A 58 -2.62 -5.11 -2.87
N ILE A 59 -1.70 -4.52 -2.12
CA ILE A 59 -1.98 -3.29 -1.38
C ILE A 59 -1.96 -2.12 -2.36
N VAL A 60 -3.09 -1.40 -2.42
CA VAL A 60 -3.34 -0.24 -3.31
C VAL A 60 -3.54 1.06 -2.53
N CYS A 61 -3.27 1.04 -1.23
CA CYS A 61 -3.34 2.21 -0.36
C CYS A 61 -1.96 2.51 0.23
N GLU A 62 -1.48 3.72 -0.05
CA GLU A 62 -0.19 4.22 0.47
C GLU A 62 -0.10 4.14 2.00
N HIS A 63 -1.20 4.40 2.71
CA HIS A 63 -1.21 4.33 4.16
C HIS A 63 -1.09 2.89 4.68
N ARG A 64 -1.74 1.92 4.02
CA ARG A 64 -1.57 0.50 4.34
C ARG A 64 -0.14 0.04 4.03
N LEU A 65 0.49 0.61 2.99
CA LEU A 65 1.87 0.37 2.60
C LEU A 65 2.94 1.03 3.47
N LEU A 66 2.60 1.85 4.48
CA LEU A 66 3.57 2.63 5.26
C LEU A 66 4.00 3.95 4.61
N SER A 67 3.07 4.75 4.07
CA SER A 67 3.35 6.10 3.57
C SER A 67 4.17 6.96 4.54
N THR A 68 5.18 7.66 4.00
CA THR A 68 6.11 8.53 4.73
C THR A 68 5.57 9.94 4.98
N VAL A 69 4.34 10.24 4.55
CA VAL A 69 3.73 11.59 4.57
C VAL A 69 3.35 12.08 5.98
N MET A 70 3.66 11.32 7.03
CA MET A 70 3.30 11.66 8.41
C MET A 70 4.51 12.12 9.21
N GLU A 71 4.36 13.23 9.95
CA GLU A 71 5.40 13.76 10.84
C GLU A 71 5.81 12.76 11.93
N ASN A 72 4.88 11.92 12.38
CA ASN A 72 5.12 10.88 13.37
C ASN A 72 4.58 9.52 12.91
N PRO A 73 5.40 8.45 12.92
CA PRO A 73 4.95 7.12 12.53
C PRO A 73 3.96 6.54 13.54
N THR A 74 2.87 5.94 13.04
CA THR A 74 1.87 5.27 13.89
C THR A 74 2.38 3.98 14.51
N SER A 75 1.63 3.44 15.48
CA SER A 75 1.90 2.12 16.06
C SER A 75 1.94 1.02 14.98
N TYR A 76 1.01 1.06 14.01
CA TYR A 76 1.01 0.18 12.84
C TYR A 76 2.33 0.28 12.07
N GLN A 77 2.78 1.50 11.77
CA GLN A 77 3.99 1.70 10.98
C GLN A 77 5.24 1.25 11.74
N ARG A 78 5.37 1.62 13.01
CA ARG A 78 6.49 1.19 13.87
C ARG A 78 6.56 -0.34 13.95
N ALA A 79 5.43 -1.00 14.15
CA ALA A 79 5.38 -2.47 14.23
C ALA A 79 5.82 -3.13 12.91
N ARG A 80 5.39 -2.61 11.75
CA ARG A 80 5.78 -3.15 10.45
C ARG A 80 7.24 -2.86 10.09
N LEU A 81 7.71 -1.63 10.32
CA LEU A 81 9.12 -1.28 10.10
C LEU A 81 10.03 -2.08 11.02
N PHE A 82 9.61 -2.37 12.25
CA PHE A 82 10.35 -3.24 13.16
C PHE A 82 10.41 -4.68 12.65
N ALA A 83 9.28 -5.27 12.21
CA ALA A 83 9.27 -6.60 11.62
C ALA A 83 10.20 -6.72 10.39
N ILE A 84 10.22 -5.69 9.54
CA ILE A 84 11.16 -5.61 8.41
C ILE A 84 12.60 -5.53 8.92
N SER A 85 12.85 -4.74 9.97
CA SER A 85 14.20 -4.58 10.55
C SER A 85 14.76 -5.89 11.11
N GLN A 86 13.92 -6.74 11.72
CA GLN A 86 14.34 -8.05 12.23
C GLN A 86 14.83 -8.97 11.10
N ILE A 87 14.24 -8.86 9.89
CA ILE A 87 14.67 -9.61 8.71
C ILE A 87 16.04 -9.09 8.21
N ILE A 88 16.30 -7.79 8.34
CA ILE A 88 17.49 -7.14 7.75
C ILE A 88 18.73 -7.22 8.65
N PHE A 89 18.55 -7.10 9.97
CA PHE A 89 19.63 -6.88 10.95
C PHE A 89 19.80 -7.96 12.04
N ASP A 90 19.03 -9.05 12.00
CA ASP A 90 19.00 -10.22 12.92
C ASP A 90 17.85 -10.21 13.96
N GLU A 91 17.43 -11.41 14.39
CA GLU A 91 16.25 -11.65 15.25
C GLU A 91 16.34 -11.06 16.66
N GLY A 92 17.55 -10.83 17.17
CA GLY A 92 17.77 -10.31 18.53
C GLY A 92 17.70 -8.78 18.66
N ILE A 93 17.24 -8.07 17.62
CA ILE A 93 17.11 -6.61 17.67
C ILE A 93 15.83 -6.19 18.39
N GLU A 94 15.92 -5.22 19.29
CA GLU A 94 14.74 -4.65 19.97
C GLU A 94 14.29 -3.36 19.27
N PRO A 95 13.02 -2.93 19.43
CA PRO A 95 12.55 -1.69 18.82
C PRO A 95 13.38 -0.46 19.20
N LYS A 96 13.95 -0.45 20.40
CA LYS A 96 14.82 0.63 20.89
C LYS A 96 16.16 0.68 20.17
N ASP A 97 16.58 -0.37 19.50
CA ASP A 97 17.87 -0.48 18.82
C ASP A 97 17.82 0.03 17.38
N ILE A 98 16.62 0.25 16.84
CA ILE A 98 16.44 0.76 15.48
C ILE A 98 16.24 2.27 15.49
N GLU A 99 16.99 2.96 14.64
CA GLU A 99 16.68 4.32 14.20
C GLU A 99 15.98 4.27 12.84
N TYR A 100 14.85 4.98 12.74
CA TYR A 100 14.09 5.17 11.50
C TYR A 100 14.23 6.62 11.03
N LYS A 101 14.70 6.83 9.80
CA LYS A 101 14.64 8.13 9.13
C LYS A 101 13.74 8.03 7.92
N TYR A 102 12.91 9.05 7.71
CA TYR A 102 11.86 9.09 6.70
C TYR A 102 12.27 10.08 5.61
N GLU A 103 11.94 9.77 4.36
CA GLU A 103 12.06 10.70 3.23
C GLU A 103 13.47 11.28 3.06
N VAL A 104 14.49 10.46 3.29
CA VAL A 104 15.87 10.89 3.33
C VAL A 104 16.38 11.13 1.91
N THR A 105 16.80 12.36 1.64
CA THR A 105 17.53 12.68 0.41
C THR A 105 18.97 12.20 0.54
N THR A 106 19.34 11.21 -0.26
CA THR A 106 20.72 10.70 -0.37
C THR A 106 21.64 11.76 -0.98
N ARG A 107 22.96 11.53 -0.90
CA ARG A 107 23.97 12.44 -1.48
C ARG A 107 23.79 12.66 -2.99
N LEU A 108 23.24 11.68 -3.71
CA LEU A 108 22.92 11.79 -5.15
C LEU A 108 21.52 12.36 -5.41
N ARG A 109 20.94 13.07 -4.44
CA ARG A 109 19.61 13.69 -4.52
C ARG A 109 18.47 12.71 -4.82
N GLN A 110 18.67 11.42 -4.56
CA GLN A 110 17.61 10.42 -4.60
C GLN A 110 16.91 10.38 -3.25
N ARG A 111 15.60 10.53 -3.23
CA ARG A 111 14.79 10.44 -2.02
C ARG A 111 14.49 8.97 -1.73
N ALA A 112 14.93 8.48 -0.58
CA ALA A 112 14.55 7.16 -0.07
C ALA A 112 13.28 7.26 0.79
N ASP A 113 12.43 6.23 0.77
CA ASP A 113 11.28 6.19 1.67
C ASP A 113 11.76 6.12 3.12
N PHE A 114 12.65 5.17 3.41
CA PHE A 114 13.23 4.99 4.74
C PHE A 114 14.73 4.73 4.70
N VAL A 115 15.41 5.18 5.75
CA VAL A 115 16.71 4.66 6.16
C VAL A 115 16.54 4.02 7.52
N LEU A 116 16.85 2.73 7.61
CA LEU A 116 16.89 1.99 8.88
C LEU A 116 18.34 1.87 9.33
N ARG A 117 18.59 2.01 10.63
CA ARG A 117 19.92 1.81 11.21
C ARG A 117 19.84 0.97 12.49
N ASP A 118 20.65 -0.08 12.57
CA ASP A 118 20.93 -0.78 13.81
C ASP A 118 21.95 0.03 14.63
N LYS A 119 21.51 0.58 15.76
CA LYS A 119 22.36 1.41 16.64
C LYS A 119 23.45 0.62 17.35
N ARG A 120 23.33 -0.71 17.45
CA ARG A 120 24.30 -1.57 18.15
C ARG A 120 25.55 -1.79 17.31
N LYS A 121 25.36 -2.06 16.01
CA LYS A 121 26.42 -2.39 15.05
C LYS A 121 26.78 -1.23 14.12
N GLY A 122 25.90 -0.24 13.98
CA GLY A 122 26.07 0.86 13.02
C GLY A 122 25.68 0.50 11.57
N ASP A 123 25.14 -0.70 11.36
CA ASP A 123 24.63 -1.15 10.07
C ASP A 123 23.42 -0.30 9.64
N ALA A 124 23.30 -0.05 8.34
CA ALA A 124 22.21 0.74 7.80
C ALA A 124 21.74 0.19 6.45
N CYS A 125 20.46 0.41 6.16
CA CYS A 125 19.86 0.11 4.88
C CYS A 125 18.99 1.24 4.36
N ILE A 126 18.94 1.38 3.04
CA ILE A 126 17.86 2.09 2.37
C ILE A 126 16.73 1.08 2.19
N LEU A 127 15.54 1.43 2.68
CA LEU A 127 14.32 0.67 2.52
C LEU A 127 13.34 1.45 1.62
N GLU A 128 12.93 0.82 0.53
CA GLU A 128 11.89 1.29 -0.38
C GLU A 128 10.64 0.43 -0.19
N ILE A 129 9.47 1.04 -0.11
CA ILE A 129 8.20 0.32 -0.05
C ILE A 129 7.47 0.45 -1.38
N GLN A 130 7.19 -0.67 -2.03
CA GLN A 130 6.49 -0.69 -3.31
C GLN A 130 5.25 -1.56 -3.23
N GLY A 131 4.07 -0.95 -3.35
CA GLY A 131 2.83 -1.72 -3.45
C GLY A 131 2.55 -2.29 -4.83
N GLY A 132 1.45 -3.04 -4.90
CA GLY A 132 1.00 -3.78 -6.08
C GLY A 132 0.60 -2.95 -7.30
N GLY A 133 0.67 -1.62 -7.21
CA GLY A 133 0.47 -0.71 -8.33
C GLY A 133 -0.98 -0.28 -8.57
N GLU A 134 -1.18 0.34 -9.73
CA GLU A 134 -2.45 0.90 -10.17
C GLU A 134 -3.39 -0.20 -10.68
N THR A 135 -4.70 0.01 -10.54
CA THR A 135 -5.71 -0.80 -11.22
C THR A 135 -6.15 -0.11 -12.51
N SER A 136 -6.40 -0.88 -13.56
CA SER A 136 -7.04 -0.39 -14.78
C SER A 136 -8.54 -0.26 -14.58
N SER A 137 -9.15 0.64 -15.35
CA SER A 137 -10.60 0.84 -15.34
C SER A 137 -11.14 1.11 -13.93
N THR A 138 -10.44 1.95 -13.15
CA THR A 138 -10.78 2.33 -11.76
C THR A 138 -12.23 2.73 -11.58
N ARG A 139 -12.85 3.34 -12.59
CA ARG A 139 -14.27 3.68 -12.60
C ARG A 139 -15.18 2.46 -12.39
N ILE A 140 -14.83 1.27 -12.91
CA ILE A 140 -15.62 0.04 -12.68
C ILE A 140 -15.61 -0.33 -11.19
N LEU A 141 -14.47 -0.20 -10.51
CA LEU A 141 -14.38 -0.42 -9.07
C LEU A 141 -15.16 0.64 -8.30
N THR A 142 -15.03 1.92 -8.67
CA THR A 142 -15.78 3.00 -8.04
C THR A 142 -17.28 2.81 -8.19
N ASP A 143 -17.76 2.51 -9.39
CA ASP A 143 -19.18 2.26 -9.68
C ASP A 143 -19.68 1.06 -8.86
N HIS A 144 -18.90 -0.03 -8.79
CA HIS A 144 -19.21 -1.23 -7.98
C HIS A 144 -19.37 -0.90 -6.49
N VAL A 145 -18.44 -0.16 -5.92
CA VAL A 145 -18.52 0.28 -4.51
C VAL A 145 -19.73 1.17 -4.30
N THR A 146 -20.04 2.10 -5.21
CA THR A 146 -21.22 2.96 -5.09
C THR A 146 -22.51 2.14 -5.10
N LYS A 147 -22.63 1.11 -5.96
CA LYS A 147 -23.78 0.21 -5.96
C LYS A 147 -23.94 -0.53 -4.62
N TRP A 148 -22.83 -1.05 -4.09
CA TRP A 148 -22.81 -1.70 -2.78
C TRP A 148 -23.21 -0.72 -1.66
N GLU A 149 -22.65 0.49 -1.64
CA GLU A 149 -22.98 1.55 -0.67
C GLU A 149 -24.46 1.94 -0.73
N ASN A 150 -25.09 1.89 -1.91
CA ASN A 150 -26.50 2.17 -2.13
C ASN A 150 -27.43 1.01 -1.75
N GLY A 151 -26.88 -0.16 -1.38
CA GLY A 151 -27.67 -1.34 -1.03
C GLY A 151 -28.24 -2.08 -2.24
N GLU A 152 -27.67 -1.89 -3.43
CA GLU A 152 -27.99 -2.73 -4.58
C GLU A 152 -27.53 -4.18 -4.33
N ASN A 153 -28.07 -5.15 -5.07
CA ASN A 153 -27.76 -6.57 -4.93
C ASN A 153 -26.36 -6.93 -5.50
N VAL A 154 -25.32 -6.40 -4.88
CA VAL A 154 -23.90 -6.66 -5.18
C VAL A 154 -23.12 -6.82 -3.87
N ARG A 155 -22.10 -7.68 -3.86
CA ARG A 155 -21.20 -7.79 -2.71
C ARG A 155 -19.94 -6.96 -2.95
N LEU A 156 -19.38 -6.37 -1.89
CA LEU A 156 -18.16 -5.57 -2.01
C LEU A 156 -16.98 -6.39 -2.54
N ASP A 157 -16.92 -7.67 -2.20
CA ASP A 157 -15.87 -8.61 -2.58
C ASP A 157 -16.13 -9.38 -3.89
N ASP A 158 -17.15 -8.99 -4.67
CA ASP A 158 -17.35 -9.55 -6.01
C ASP A 158 -16.30 -9.04 -7.03
N PHE A 159 -16.08 -9.81 -8.09
CA PHE A 159 -15.34 -9.33 -9.26
C PHE A 159 -16.26 -8.47 -10.12
N PRO A 160 -16.06 -7.14 -10.18
CA PRO A 160 -16.98 -6.27 -10.88
C PRO A 160 -16.79 -6.40 -12.40
N VAL A 161 -17.91 -6.33 -13.10
CA VAL A 161 -17.98 -6.42 -14.55
C VAL A 161 -18.79 -5.25 -15.08
N ARG A 162 -18.34 -4.68 -16.19
CA ARG A 162 -19.09 -3.70 -16.98
C ARG A 162 -19.29 -4.22 -18.38
N VAL A 163 -20.54 -4.20 -18.86
CA VAL A 163 -20.86 -4.46 -20.26
C VAL A 163 -20.82 -3.13 -21.02
N THR A 164 -20.03 -3.05 -22.09
CA THR A 164 -19.96 -1.85 -22.94
C THR A 164 -21.17 -1.76 -23.87
N LYS A 165 -21.36 -0.62 -24.55
CA LYS A 165 -22.40 -0.45 -25.57
C LYS A 165 -22.33 -1.48 -26.71
N SER A 166 -21.14 -2.03 -26.96
CA SER A 166 -20.91 -3.08 -27.97
C SER A 166 -21.13 -4.50 -27.44
N GLY A 167 -21.68 -4.67 -26.23
CA GLY A 167 -21.86 -5.98 -25.58
C GLY A 167 -20.58 -6.59 -25.02
N LYS A 168 -19.43 -5.90 -25.08
CA LYS A 168 -18.16 -6.44 -24.58
C LYS A 168 -18.11 -6.35 -23.06
N MET A 169 -17.82 -7.47 -22.41
CA MET A 169 -17.53 -7.50 -20.98
C MET A 169 -16.12 -6.95 -20.70
N THR A 170 -16.04 -6.03 -19.75
CA THR A 170 -14.81 -5.39 -19.28
C THR A 170 -14.73 -5.52 -17.77
N THR A 171 -13.55 -5.86 -17.25
CA THR A 171 -13.27 -5.99 -15.83
C THR A 171 -12.06 -5.14 -15.45
N PRO A 172 -12.01 -4.53 -14.26
CA PRO A 172 -10.81 -3.85 -13.80
C PRO A 172 -9.71 -4.89 -13.62
N GLY A 173 -8.48 -4.53 -13.95
CA GLY A 173 -7.34 -5.41 -13.79
C GLY A 173 -6.15 -4.75 -13.17
N LEU A 174 -5.10 -5.53 -12.96
CA LEU A 174 -3.83 -5.02 -12.44
C LEU A 174 -3.00 -4.40 -13.55
N ILE A 175 -2.26 -3.34 -13.19
CA ILE A 175 -1.21 -2.74 -14.03
C ILE A 175 0.15 -2.94 -13.33
N PRO A 176 0.64 -4.19 -13.21
CA PRO A 176 1.87 -4.49 -12.47
C PRO A 176 3.10 -3.89 -13.15
N ALA A 177 3.06 -3.74 -14.48
CA ALA A 177 4.19 -3.23 -15.26
C ALA A 177 4.64 -1.83 -14.82
N ASN A 178 3.71 -0.95 -14.42
CA ASN A 178 4.04 0.39 -13.96
C ASN A 178 4.77 0.36 -12.60
N ALA A 179 4.27 -0.44 -11.65
CA ALA A 179 4.92 -0.63 -10.36
C ALA A 179 6.29 -1.29 -10.52
N TRP A 180 6.39 -2.31 -11.37
CA TRP A 180 7.63 -3.01 -11.65
C TRP A 180 8.69 -2.11 -12.31
N ARG A 181 8.29 -1.24 -13.25
CA ARG A 181 9.22 -0.28 -13.87
C ARG A 181 9.80 0.69 -12.83
N ARG A 182 8.93 1.29 -12.00
CA ARG A 182 9.35 2.20 -10.92
C ARG A 182 10.31 1.51 -9.95
N LEU A 183 10.01 0.26 -9.58
CA LEU A 183 10.87 -0.51 -8.69
C LEU A 183 12.22 -0.85 -9.32
N GLN A 184 12.26 -1.26 -10.58
CA GLN A 184 13.52 -1.51 -11.29
C GLN A 184 14.41 -0.26 -11.31
N GLU A 185 13.84 0.92 -11.59
CA GLU A 185 14.57 2.18 -11.55
C GLU A 185 15.15 2.44 -10.15
N GLN A 186 14.36 2.22 -9.09
CA GLN A 186 14.84 2.36 -7.71
C GLN A 186 15.96 1.36 -7.38
N ILE A 187 15.84 0.09 -7.77
CA ILE A 187 16.86 -0.94 -7.55
C ILE A 187 18.16 -0.56 -8.24
N ILE A 188 18.11 -0.16 -9.51
CA ILE A 188 19.32 0.17 -10.29
C ILE A 188 20.00 1.41 -9.69
N VAL A 189 19.25 2.49 -9.46
CA VAL A 189 19.82 3.76 -9.03
C VAL A 189 20.22 3.73 -7.56
N LYS A 190 19.30 3.38 -6.66
CA LYS A 190 19.53 3.42 -5.21
C LYS A 190 20.32 2.20 -4.73
N GLY A 191 20.13 1.04 -5.37
CA GLY A 191 20.98 -0.14 -5.13
C GLY A 191 22.43 0.13 -5.50
N GLY A 192 22.70 0.80 -6.63
CA GLY A 192 24.06 1.22 -7.00
C GLY A 192 24.72 2.12 -5.95
N ILE A 193 23.99 3.08 -5.39
CA ILE A 193 24.46 3.92 -4.28
C ILE A 193 24.82 3.06 -3.05
N CYS A 194 23.94 2.13 -2.68
CA CYS A 194 24.15 1.26 -1.52
C CYS A 194 25.40 0.40 -1.69
N VAL A 195 25.58 -0.24 -2.85
CA VAL A 195 26.76 -1.06 -3.16
C VAL A 195 28.04 -0.22 -3.05
N SER A 196 28.05 0.99 -3.61
CA SER A 196 29.22 1.88 -3.54
C SER A 196 29.58 2.35 -2.12
N SER A 197 28.64 2.24 -1.18
CA SER A 197 28.80 2.67 0.22
C SER A 197 28.84 1.49 1.20
N GLU A 198 28.93 0.26 0.70
CA GLU A 198 28.87 -0.99 1.48
C GLU A 198 27.63 -1.05 2.40
N LYS A 199 26.48 -0.54 1.93
CA LYS A 199 25.19 -0.55 2.62
C LYS A 199 24.19 -1.46 1.92
N LYS A 200 23.12 -1.81 2.63
CA LYS A 200 22.05 -2.68 2.11
C LYS A 200 20.98 -1.85 1.41
N PHE A 201 20.51 -2.32 0.26
CA PHE A 201 19.27 -1.86 -0.36
C PHE A 201 18.20 -2.93 -0.15
N VAL A 202 17.02 -2.54 0.32
CA VAL A 202 15.90 -3.45 0.54
C VAL A 202 14.66 -2.85 -0.10
N ALA A 203 13.98 -3.66 -0.91
CA ALA A 203 12.65 -3.36 -1.41
C ALA A 203 11.65 -4.27 -0.70
N ALA A 204 10.66 -3.70 -0.03
CA ALA A 204 9.54 -4.43 0.54
C ALA A 204 8.31 -4.26 -0.36
N MET A 205 7.66 -5.38 -0.70
CA MET A 205 6.49 -5.47 -1.58
C MET A 205 5.31 -6.15 -0.90
#